data_AF-A0A1A2ZW71-F1
#
_entry.id   AF-A0A1A2ZW71-F1
#
_cell.length_a   1.000
_cell.length_b   1.000
_cell.length_c   1.000
_cell.angle_alpha   90.00
_cell.angle_beta   90.00
_cell.angle_gamma   90.00
#
_symmetry.space_group_name_H-M   'P 1'
#
loop_
_entity.id
_entity.type
_entity.pdbx_description
1 polymer ?
#
loop_
_entity_poly.entity_id
_entity_poly.type
_entity_poly.pdbx_seq_one_letter_code
_entity_poly.pdbx_strand_id
1 'polypeptide(L)'
;MTWAYGVIVLDLEPRGPLPTEIYWRRRGLALGIAVVVIGVVVATIIAFMSHSTGAKPASVGKPGTAESKPAAPPAQAPPPAGQEGVTPVAPPGQNPESPTPTAAVQPPPVLKEGDDCPDSTLAVKGLTNAPQYFIGDQPKFTMVVTNIGLVACKRDVGAAVLAAYVYSLDNKRLWSNLDCAPSNETLVKTFTPGEQVTTAVTWTGMGSAPHCPLPRPAIGAGTYNLVVQLGNLRSMPVPFILNQPPPPPGPVPGQPGQPAVAPPPEGPPGAAPGPSPAG
;
A
#
# COMPACT_ATOMS: atom_id res chain seq x y z
N MET A 1 -5.48 24.65 56.77
CA MET A 1 -4.48 25.43 56.00
C MET A 1 -5.13 25.82 54.70
N THR A 2 -5.01 27.08 54.29
CA THR A 2 -5.60 27.60 53.05
C THR A 2 -4.77 27.19 51.84
N TRP A 3 -5.40 27.15 50.66
CA TRP A 3 -5.10 28.03 49.50
C TRP A 3 -5.99 27.60 48.31
N ALA A 4 -6.58 28.59 47.63
CA ALA A 4 -7.43 28.37 46.46
C ALA A 4 -7.19 29.50 45.45
N TYR A 5 -6.51 29.18 44.35
CA TYR A 5 -6.34 29.99 43.13
C TYR A 5 -6.06 29.01 41.99
N GLY A 6 -6.56 29.15 40.76
CA GLY A 6 -7.51 30.12 40.22
C GLY A 6 -7.79 29.77 38.76
N VAL A 7 -8.99 30.08 38.26
CA VAL A 7 -9.37 29.83 36.86
C VAL A 7 -8.73 30.88 35.95
N ILE A 8 -8.09 30.45 34.86
CA ILE A 8 -7.99 31.28 33.63
C ILE A 8 -8.29 30.39 32.43
N VAL A 9 -9.39 30.73 31.75
CA VAL A 9 -9.63 30.39 30.34
C VAL A 9 -9.47 31.71 29.58
N LEU A 10 -8.62 31.74 28.54
CA LEU A 10 -8.84 32.40 27.24
C LEU A 10 -7.53 32.54 26.44
N ASP A 11 -7.71 32.55 25.12
CA ASP A 11 -6.79 32.83 24.02
C ASP A 11 -5.42 33.46 24.28
N LEU A 12 -4.41 32.85 23.62
CA LEU A 12 -3.55 33.52 22.63
C LEU A 12 -2.69 32.45 21.92
N GLU A 13 -2.45 32.61 20.61
CA GLU A 13 -1.32 31.94 19.96
C GLU A 13 -0.01 32.65 20.35
N PRO A 14 1.02 31.92 20.78
CA PRO A 14 2.37 32.31 20.42
C PRO A 14 3.08 31.18 19.67
N ARG A 15 3.59 31.50 18.48
CA ARG A 15 4.60 30.67 17.82
C ARG A 15 5.89 30.69 18.63
N GLY A 16 6.03 29.75 19.56
CA GLY A 16 7.30 29.50 20.20
C GLY A 16 8.36 29.16 19.14
N PRO A 17 9.55 29.78 19.14
CA PRO A 17 10.62 29.37 18.24
C PRO A 17 10.98 27.93 18.56
N LEU A 18 10.92 27.03 17.56
CA LEU A 18 11.44 25.67 17.73
C LEU A 18 12.89 25.74 18.21
N PRO A 19 13.32 24.88 19.15
CA PRO A 19 14.65 24.94 19.74
C PRO A 19 15.71 24.99 18.63
N THR A 20 16.49 26.07 18.65
CA THR A 20 17.42 26.44 17.57
C THR A 20 18.43 25.34 17.29
N GLU A 21 18.79 24.52 18.29
CA GLU A 21 19.58 23.30 18.12
C GLU A 21 19.03 22.35 17.06
N ILE A 22 17.72 22.02 17.06
CA ILE A 22 17.17 21.02 16.14
C ILE A 22 17.19 21.53 14.70
N TYR A 23 16.94 22.83 14.53
CA TYR A 23 17.04 23.51 13.23
C TYR A 23 18.48 23.51 12.71
N TRP A 24 19.44 23.94 13.53
CA TRP A 24 20.86 23.97 13.15
C TRP A 24 21.43 22.56 12.94
N ARG A 25 21.02 21.55 13.72
CA ARG A 25 21.44 20.16 13.56
C ARG A 25 20.92 19.54 12.27
N ARG A 26 19.65 19.81 11.89
CA ARG A 26 19.09 19.38 10.60
C ARG A 26 19.70 20.12 9.41
N ARG A 27 19.92 21.43 9.53
CA ARG A 27 20.53 22.25 8.45
C ARG A 27 22.02 21.95 8.28
N GLY A 28 22.75 21.69 9.36
CA GLY A 28 24.13 21.22 9.34
C GLY A 28 24.27 19.83 8.72
N LEU A 29 23.38 18.89 9.05
CA LEU A 29 23.32 17.57 8.40
C LEU A 29 23.09 17.70 6.88
N ALA A 30 22.12 18.53 6.47
CA ALA A 30 21.81 18.76 5.06
C ALA A 30 23.00 19.36 4.28
N LEU A 31 23.70 20.34 4.88
CA LEU A 31 24.91 20.92 4.29
C LEU A 31 26.07 19.92 4.22
N GLY A 32 26.27 19.10 5.26
CA GLY A 32 27.27 18.03 5.26
C GLY A 32 27.03 17.01 4.15
N ILE A 33 25.78 16.54 3.99
CA ILE A 33 25.39 15.63 2.91
C ILE A 33 25.62 16.29 1.53
N ALA A 34 25.26 17.57 1.37
CA ALA A 34 25.49 18.28 0.10
C ALA A 34 26.98 18.36 -0.25
N VAL A 35 27.86 18.67 0.71
CA VAL A 35 29.32 18.70 0.49
C VAL A 35 29.86 17.32 0.12
N VAL A 36 29.40 16.24 0.77
CA VAL A 36 29.80 14.87 0.43
C VAL A 36 29.37 14.49 -0.99
N VAL A 37 28.13 14.81 -1.38
CA VAL A 37 27.63 14.54 -2.74
C VAL A 37 28.42 15.31 -3.79
N ILE A 38 28.71 16.59 -3.55
CA ILE A 38 29.56 17.42 -4.44
C ILE A 38 30.98 16.82 -4.54
N GLY A 39 31.57 16.40 -3.42
CA GLY A 39 32.88 15.74 -3.41
C GLY A 39 32.91 14.45 -4.23
N VAL A 40 31.87 13.61 -4.13
CA VAL A 40 31.73 12.39 -4.93
C VAL A 40 31.58 12.73 -6.42
N VAL A 41 30.77 13.72 -6.79
CA VAL A 41 30.60 14.14 -8.19
C VAL A 41 31.89 14.72 -8.77
N VAL A 42 32.64 15.51 -8.01
CA VAL A 42 33.95 16.03 -8.46
C VAL A 42 34.96 14.88 -8.60
N ALA A 43 34.97 13.92 -7.67
CA ALA A 43 35.85 12.75 -7.75
C ALA A 43 35.54 11.86 -8.95
N THR A 44 34.26 11.62 -9.27
CA THR A 44 33.89 10.83 -10.46
C THR A 44 34.24 11.56 -11.75
N ILE A 45 34.05 12.88 -11.83
CA ILE A 45 34.47 13.68 -12.99
C ILE A 45 35.99 13.63 -13.18
N ILE A 46 36.79 13.83 -12.12
CA ILE A 46 38.25 13.75 -12.18
C ILE A 46 38.71 12.34 -12.60
N ALA A 47 38.11 11.29 -12.04
CA ALA A 47 38.41 9.92 -12.44
C ALA A 47 38.09 9.69 -13.93
N PHE A 48 36.92 10.12 -14.41
CA PHE A 48 36.52 9.94 -15.81
C PHE A 48 37.43 10.70 -16.78
N MET A 49 37.82 11.93 -16.43
CA MET A 49 38.73 12.77 -17.22
C MET A 49 40.19 12.27 -17.20
N SER A 50 40.57 11.52 -16.17
CA SER A 50 41.89 10.86 -16.07
C SER A 50 41.98 9.56 -16.87
N HIS A 51 40.85 8.94 -17.23
CA HIS A 51 40.82 7.71 -18.05
C HIS A 51 40.83 7.98 -19.57
N SER A 52 40.80 9.25 -20.00
CA SER A 52 40.75 9.64 -21.42
C SER A 52 42.10 10.01 -22.07
N THR A 53 43.24 9.78 -21.40
CA THR A 53 44.57 10.04 -21.96
C THR A 53 45.50 8.83 -21.90
N GLY A 54 45.89 8.30 -23.08
CA GLY A 54 47.13 7.50 -23.19
C GLY A 54 47.06 6.07 -23.75
N ALA A 55 46.25 5.78 -24.77
CA ALA A 55 46.47 4.58 -25.57
C ALA A 55 47.67 4.79 -26.52
N LYS A 56 48.81 4.14 -26.24
CA LYS A 56 50.02 4.17 -27.09
C LYS A 56 50.36 2.75 -27.60
N PRO A 57 50.48 2.52 -28.92
CA PRO A 57 50.65 1.17 -29.48
C PRO A 57 52.10 0.80 -29.82
N ALA A 58 52.40 -0.50 -29.80
CA ALA A 58 53.46 -1.19 -30.56
C ALA A 58 53.00 -2.65 -30.77
N SER A 59 52.88 -3.22 -31.97
CA SER A 59 53.90 -3.53 -33.01
C SER A 59 54.90 -4.62 -32.58
N VAL A 60 55.29 -5.62 -33.40
CA VAL A 60 54.80 -6.17 -34.70
C VAL A 60 55.57 -7.50 -34.96
N GLY A 61 55.02 -8.45 -35.76
CA GLY A 61 55.77 -9.60 -36.37
C GLY A 61 55.34 -10.99 -35.85
N LYS A 62 54.73 -11.96 -36.59
CA LYS A 62 54.76 -12.44 -38.00
C LYS A 62 55.92 -13.45 -38.27
N PRO A 63 55.75 -14.55 -39.06
CA PRO A 63 54.60 -15.46 -39.28
C PRO A 63 54.96 -16.96 -39.11
N GLY A 64 54.01 -17.91 -39.22
CA GLY A 64 54.31 -19.36 -39.29
C GLY A 64 53.10 -20.29 -39.52
N THR A 65 53.14 -21.03 -40.61
CA THR A 65 52.10 -21.81 -41.32
C THR A 65 51.56 -23.10 -40.65
N ALA A 66 50.30 -23.47 -40.95
CA ALA A 66 49.73 -24.86 -40.98
C ALA A 66 49.66 -25.68 -39.65
N GLU A 67 48.84 -26.73 -39.45
CA GLU A 67 47.62 -27.30 -40.09
C GLU A 67 47.08 -28.42 -39.13
N SER A 68 45.76 -28.65 -39.09
CA SER A 68 45.03 -29.85 -38.60
C SER A 68 45.26 -30.50 -37.20
N LYS A 69 44.18 -30.44 -36.38
CA LYS A 69 43.46 -31.55 -35.68
C LYS A 69 44.22 -32.57 -34.75
N PRO A 70 43.54 -33.43 -33.94
CA PRO A 70 43.91 -33.58 -32.52
C PRO A 70 44.14 -35.03 -32.03
N ALA A 71 44.63 -35.19 -30.80
CA ALA A 71 44.21 -36.17 -29.77
C ALA A 71 45.31 -36.42 -28.72
N ALA A 72 44.89 -36.86 -27.52
CA ALA A 72 45.69 -37.02 -26.31
C ALA A 72 46.77 -38.14 -26.35
N PRO A 73 47.75 -38.07 -25.43
CA PRO A 73 48.41 -39.27 -24.87
C PRO A 73 48.07 -39.53 -23.38
N PRO A 74 48.36 -40.74 -22.85
CA PRO A 74 47.82 -41.25 -21.58
C PRO A 74 48.90 -41.49 -20.50
N ALA A 75 48.51 -42.10 -19.37
CA ALA A 75 49.43 -42.81 -18.46
C ALA A 75 48.80 -44.12 -17.93
N GLN A 76 49.57 -45.21 -17.96
CA GLN A 76 49.19 -46.53 -17.43
C GLN A 76 50.38 -47.23 -16.75
N ALA A 77 50.11 -47.72 -15.53
CA ALA A 77 50.45 -49.08 -15.02
C ALA A 77 51.93 -49.42 -14.68
N PRO A 78 52.29 -50.62 -14.15
CA PRO A 78 51.55 -51.63 -13.33
C PRO A 78 52.37 -52.06 -12.04
N PRO A 79 52.56 -53.37 -11.68
CA PRO A 79 51.77 -54.27 -10.79
C PRO A 79 52.62 -54.80 -9.56
N PRO A 80 52.38 -55.97 -8.86
CA PRO A 80 51.41 -57.10 -8.94
C PRO A 80 50.70 -57.44 -7.57
N ALA A 81 50.05 -58.59 -7.25
CA ALA A 81 50.01 -59.96 -7.82
C ALA A 81 48.68 -60.76 -7.55
N GLY A 82 48.78 -62.09 -7.37
CA GLY A 82 47.67 -63.08 -7.27
C GLY A 82 46.72 -62.91 -6.06
N GLN A 83 45.41 -63.23 -6.17
CA GLN A 83 44.80 -64.60 -6.24
C GLN A 83 45.16 -65.44 -4.99
N GLU A 84 44.22 -65.89 -4.13
CA GLU A 84 43.03 -66.71 -4.42
C GLU A 84 42.07 -66.81 -3.19
N GLY A 85 40.77 -67.08 -3.41
CA GLY A 85 39.92 -67.84 -2.44
C GLY A 85 39.07 -67.15 -1.35
N VAL A 86 37.88 -67.73 -1.14
CA VAL A 86 36.99 -67.66 0.06
C VAL A 86 36.11 -66.41 0.29
N THR A 87 34.81 -66.55 -0.01
CA THR A 87 33.69 -65.81 0.62
C THR A 87 33.50 -66.28 2.08
N PRO A 88 33.19 -65.39 3.05
CA PRO A 88 31.78 -64.99 3.24
C PRO A 88 31.51 -63.57 3.82
N VAL A 89 30.31 -63.06 3.50
CA VAL A 89 29.43 -62.14 4.28
C VAL A 89 30.03 -60.87 4.92
N ALA A 90 29.57 -59.70 4.45
CA ALA A 90 29.77 -58.39 5.09
C ALA A 90 28.44 -57.77 5.59
N PRO A 91 28.45 -56.91 6.64
CA PRO A 91 27.26 -56.22 7.16
C PRO A 91 26.72 -55.11 6.23
N PRO A 92 25.53 -54.53 6.48
CA PRO A 92 24.86 -53.64 5.53
C PRO A 92 25.64 -52.34 5.26
N GLY A 93 25.70 -51.96 3.98
CA GLY A 93 26.47 -50.82 3.50
C GLY A 93 25.93 -49.46 3.93
N GLN A 94 26.85 -48.51 4.06
CA GLN A 94 26.52 -47.09 4.18
C GLN A 94 25.84 -46.61 2.89
N ASN A 95 24.66 -46.01 3.03
CA ASN A 95 23.90 -45.47 1.92
C ASN A 95 24.62 -44.22 1.36
N PRO A 96 24.96 -44.14 0.07
CA PRO A 96 25.48 -42.91 -0.51
C PRO A 96 24.37 -41.85 -0.50
N GLU A 97 24.63 -40.69 0.09
CA GLU A 97 23.71 -39.55 0.01
C GLU A 97 23.56 -39.13 -1.45
N SER A 98 22.36 -39.33 -1.99
CA SER A 98 22.01 -38.84 -3.33
C SER A 98 22.01 -37.30 -3.29
N PRO A 99 22.75 -36.61 -4.19
CA PRO A 99 22.75 -35.16 -4.20
C PRO A 99 21.35 -34.66 -4.57
N THR A 100 20.66 -34.03 -3.62
CA THR A 100 19.38 -33.36 -3.87
C THR A 100 19.58 -32.32 -4.97
N PRO A 101 18.90 -32.42 -6.12
CA PRO A 101 19.10 -31.48 -7.21
C PRO A 101 18.60 -30.10 -6.79
N THR A 102 19.52 -29.15 -6.66
CA THR A 102 19.20 -27.72 -6.54
C THR A 102 18.53 -27.29 -7.83
N ALA A 103 17.20 -27.26 -7.83
CA ALA A 103 16.42 -26.68 -8.92
C ALA A 103 16.81 -25.21 -9.05
N ALA A 104 17.44 -24.85 -10.18
CA ALA A 104 17.78 -23.46 -10.47
C ALA A 104 16.48 -22.64 -10.53
N VAL A 105 16.38 -21.61 -9.68
CA VAL A 105 15.26 -20.66 -9.71
C VAL A 105 15.30 -19.97 -11.07
N GLN A 106 14.30 -20.24 -11.90
CA GLN A 106 14.18 -19.59 -13.20
C GLN A 106 13.99 -18.07 -12.99
N PRO A 107 14.59 -17.21 -13.83
CA PRO A 107 14.37 -15.77 -13.73
C PRO A 107 12.87 -15.46 -13.82
N PRO A 108 12.35 -14.49 -13.06
CA PRO A 108 10.96 -14.06 -13.19
C PRO A 108 10.64 -13.69 -14.64
N PRO A 109 9.43 -14.02 -15.15
CA PRO A 109 9.01 -13.60 -16.49
C PRO A 109 9.15 -12.09 -16.66
N VAL A 110 9.78 -11.66 -17.76
CA VAL A 110 9.86 -10.24 -18.10
C VAL A 110 8.47 -9.79 -18.57
N LEU A 111 7.85 -8.90 -17.81
CA LEU A 111 6.55 -8.30 -18.12
C LEU A 111 6.63 -7.54 -19.45
N LYS A 112 5.69 -7.80 -20.37
CA LYS A 112 5.58 -7.13 -21.66
C LYS A 112 4.54 -6.02 -21.61
N GLU A 113 4.60 -5.12 -22.57
CA GLU A 113 3.61 -4.06 -22.68
C GLU A 113 2.21 -4.62 -22.98
N GLY A 114 1.24 -4.22 -22.15
CA GLY A 114 -0.16 -4.60 -22.31
C GLY A 114 -0.55 -5.97 -21.73
N ASP A 115 0.39 -6.69 -21.10
CA ASP A 115 0.13 -7.82 -20.19
C ASP A 115 -0.67 -7.35 -18.96
N ASP A 116 -1.26 -8.28 -18.20
CA ASP A 116 -1.85 -7.98 -16.89
C ASP A 116 -0.78 -7.48 -15.90
N CYS A 117 -1.06 -6.38 -15.21
CA CYS A 117 -0.20 -5.85 -14.15
C CYS A 117 -0.14 -6.85 -12.98
N PRO A 118 1.02 -7.44 -12.65
CA PRO A 118 1.18 -8.18 -11.40
C PRO A 118 1.04 -7.24 -10.21
N ASP A 119 0.56 -7.75 -9.08
CA ASP A 119 0.37 -6.96 -7.85
C ASP A 119 1.68 -6.31 -7.34
N SER A 120 2.86 -6.81 -7.75
CA SER A 120 4.17 -6.23 -7.43
C SER A 120 4.53 -4.97 -8.23
N THR A 121 3.87 -4.69 -9.36
CA THR A 121 4.05 -3.44 -10.13
C THR A 121 2.94 -2.42 -9.87
N LEU A 122 2.02 -2.71 -8.95
CA LEU A 122 0.94 -1.82 -8.56
C LEU A 122 1.10 -1.38 -7.10
N ALA A 123 0.65 -0.17 -6.80
CA ALA A 123 0.40 0.31 -5.45
C ALA A 123 -1.06 0.71 -5.30
N VAL A 124 -1.61 0.49 -4.11
CA VAL A 124 -2.98 0.90 -3.75
C VAL A 124 -2.93 1.75 -2.50
N LYS A 125 -3.65 2.88 -2.51
CA LYS A 125 -3.66 3.85 -1.41
C LYS A 125 -5.09 4.33 -1.11
N GLY A 126 -5.43 4.37 0.17
CA GLY A 126 -6.61 5.08 0.66
C GLY A 126 -6.33 6.56 0.95
N LEU A 127 -7.38 7.37 0.86
CA LEU A 127 -7.42 8.76 1.30
C LEU A 127 -8.81 9.02 1.90
N THR A 128 -8.87 9.78 2.98
CA THR A 128 -10.11 10.33 3.54
C THR A 128 -10.18 11.82 3.22
N ASN A 129 -11.38 12.39 3.06
CA ASN A 129 -11.52 13.84 2.82
C ASN A 129 -11.24 14.72 4.06
N ALA A 130 -11.23 14.13 5.25
CA ALA A 130 -10.79 14.74 6.51
C ALA A 130 -10.17 13.67 7.43
N PRO A 131 -9.29 14.03 8.38
CA PRO A 131 -8.76 13.09 9.38
C PRO A 131 -9.74 12.80 10.53
N GLN A 132 -10.76 13.64 10.70
CA GLN A 132 -11.75 13.57 11.79
C GLN A 132 -13.14 13.91 11.26
N TYR A 133 -14.15 13.27 11.85
CA TYR A 133 -15.57 13.39 11.52
C TYR A 133 -16.41 13.30 12.79
N PHE A 134 -17.70 13.58 12.69
CA PHE A 134 -18.70 13.36 13.74
C PHE A 134 -19.67 12.24 13.33
N ILE A 135 -20.26 11.52 14.30
CA ILE A 135 -21.34 10.55 13.99
C ILE A 135 -22.47 11.30 13.27
N GLY A 136 -22.87 10.80 12.10
CA GLY A 136 -23.83 11.45 11.20
C GLY A 136 -23.18 12.07 9.95
N ASP A 137 -21.88 12.37 10.00
CA ASP A 137 -21.11 12.72 8.80
C ASP A 137 -21.05 11.56 7.82
N GLN A 138 -20.76 11.88 6.56
CA GLN A 138 -20.55 10.90 5.50
C GLN A 138 -19.11 10.98 4.94
N PRO A 139 -18.13 10.29 5.55
CA PRO A 139 -16.76 10.27 5.06
C PRO A 139 -16.66 9.81 3.60
N LYS A 140 -15.98 10.61 2.78
CA LYS A 140 -15.63 10.24 1.41
C LYS A 140 -14.27 9.55 1.41
N PHE A 141 -14.28 8.27 1.09
CA PHE A 141 -13.09 7.44 0.93
C PHE A 141 -12.68 7.40 -0.53
N THR A 142 -11.49 7.91 -0.82
CA THR A 142 -10.90 7.92 -2.15
C THR A 142 -9.85 6.82 -2.24
N MET A 143 -9.96 6.00 -3.27
CA MET A 143 -9.16 4.82 -3.56
C MET A 143 -8.30 5.13 -4.77
N VAL A 144 -6.98 5.07 -4.62
CA VAL A 144 -6.01 5.36 -5.68
C VAL A 144 -5.24 4.08 -6.01
N VAL A 145 -5.21 3.71 -7.28
CA VAL A 145 -4.40 2.62 -7.83
C VAL A 145 -3.33 3.23 -8.73
N THR A 146 -2.07 2.84 -8.56
CA THR A 146 -0.91 3.42 -9.25
C THR A 146 -0.05 2.31 -9.88
N ASN A 147 0.40 2.48 -11.12
CA ASN A 147 1.49 1.65 -11.65
C ASN A 147 2.83 2.19 -11.17
N ILE A 148 3.51 1.41 -10.33
CA ILE A 148 4.86 1.70 -9.78
C ILE A 148 5.97 0.93 -10.52
N GLY A 149 5.60 0.11 -11.51
CA GLY A 149 6.53 -0.55 -12.41
C GLY A 149 7.05 0.36 -13.52
N LEU A 150 7.93 -0.21 -14.36
CA LEU A 150 8.57 0.49 -15.48
C LEU A 150 7.95 0.16 -16.85
N VAL A 151 6.92 -0.70 -16.88
CA VAL A 151 6.25 -1.20 -18.10
C VAL A 151 4.77 -0.87 -18.01
N ALA A 152 4.17 -0.49 -19.14
CA ALA A 152 2.73 -0.27 -19.21
C ALA A 152 1.97 -1.61 -19.27
N CYS A 153 0.98 -1.78 -18.40
CA CYS A 153 0.26 -3.04 -18.20
C CYS A 153 -1.23 -2.79 -17.96
N LYS A 154 -2.07 -3.82 -17.95
CA LYS A 154 -3.53 -3.70 -17.76
C LYS A 154 -3.95 -4.20 -16.38
N ARG A 155 -4.93 -3.55 -15.75
CA ARG A 155 -5.59 -4.07 -14.56
C ARG A 155 -7.06 -3.71 -14.56
N ASP A 156 -7.90 -4.64 -14.14
CA ASP A 156 -9.27 -4.32 -13.73
C ASP A 156 -9.24 -3.51 -12.43
N VAL A 157 -9.89 -2.35 -12.42
CA VAL A 157 -10.12 -1.50 -11.25
C VAL A 157 -11.60 -1.14 -11.09
N GLY A 158 -12.47 -2.00 -11.63
CA GLY A 158 -13.92 -1.89 -11.57
C GLY A 158 -14.50 -2.09 -10.19
N ALA A 159 -15.78 -1.76 -10.06
CA ALA A 159 -16.53 -1.87 -8.81
C ALA A 159 -16.67 -3.32 -8.30
N ALA A 160 -16.40 -4.32 -9.14
CA ALA A 160 -16.34 -5.73 -8.74
C ALA A 160 -15.11 -6.10 -7.89
N VAL A 161 -13.98 -5.41 -8.07
CA VAL A 161 -12.67 -5.82 -7.51
C VAL A 161 -12.00 -4.79 -6.62
N LEU A 162 -12.41 -3.51 -6.71
CA LEU A 162 -11.86 -2.41 -5.91
C LEU A 162 -12.71 -2.15 -4.66
N ALA A 163 -12.18 -2.53 -3.50
CA ALA A 163 -12.85 -2.45 -2.22
C ALA A 163 -12.23 -1.39 -1.30
N ALA A 164 -13.07 -0.59 -0.65
CA ALA A 164 -12.76 0.10 0.58
C ALA A 164 -13.27 -0.72 1.76
N TYR A 165 -12.50 -0.78 2.84
CA TYR A 165 -12.84 -1.42 4.10
C TYR A 165 -12.61 -0.46 5.26
N VAL A 166 -13.52 -0.48 6.24
CA VAL A 166 -13.28 0.14 7.55
C VAL A 166 -12.96 -0.95 8.56
N TYR A 167 -11.87 -0.76 9.29
CA TYR A 167 -11.40 -1.62 10.37
C TYR A 167 -11.34 -0.84 11.69
N SER A 168 -11.58 -1.54 12.80
CA SER A 168 -11.18 -1.09 14.14
C SER A 168 -9.65 -1.11 14.31
N LEU A 169 -9.15 -0.51 15.40
CA LEU A 169 -7.73 -0.63 15.77
C LEU A 169 -7.30 -2.09 16.01
N ASP A 170 -8.19 -2.92 16.55
CA ASP A 170 -7.97 -4.36 16.80
C ASP A 170 -8.06 -5.22 15.51
N ASN A 171 -8.02 -4.60 14.33
CA ASN A 171 -8.12 -5.24 13.01
C ASN A 171 -9.41 -6.05 12.77
N LYS A 172 -10.45 -5.90 13.59
CA LYS A 172 -11.80 -6.38 13.25
C LYS A 172 -12.37 -5.51 12.12
N ARG A 173 -12.74 -6.14 11.00
CA ARG A 173 -13.47 -5.52 9.88
C ARG A 173 -14.87 -5.10 10.34
N LEU A 174 -15.28 -3.89 9.97
CA LEU A 174 -16.56 -3.30 10.35
C LEU A 174 -17.48 -2.98 9.16
N TRP A 175 -16.92 -2.67 7.98
CA TRP A 175 -17.67 -2.29 6.79
C TRP A 175 -16.90 -2.56 5.49
N SER A 176 -17.61 -2.69 4.37
CA SER A 176 -17.08 -2.57 3.01
C SER A 176 -18.10 -1.97 2.03
N ASN A 177 -17.63 -1.26 0.99
CA ASN A 177 -18.49 -0.80 -0.11
C ASN A 177 -19.16 -1.96 -0.87
N LEU A 178 -18.52 -3.13 -0.95
CA LEU A 178 -19.01 -4.28 -1.71
C LEU A 178 -20.11 -5.09 -1.02
N ASP A 179 -20.34 -4.87 0.29
CA ASP A 179 -21.26 -5.73 1.05
C ASP A 179 -22.73 -5.54 0.68
N CYS A 180 -23.13 -4.28 0.45
CA CYS A 180 -24.54 -3.86 0.34
C CYS A 180 -24.94 -3.34 -1.04
N ALA A 181 -23.95 -3.07 -1.90
CA ALA A 181 -24.16 -2.73 -3.30
C ALA A 181 -23.05 -3.37 -4.16
N PRO A 182 -22.91 -4.71 -4.14
CA PRO A 182 -21.96 -5.39 -5.01
C PRO A 182 -22.31 -5.09 -6.47
N SER A 183 -21.30 -4.78 -7.27
CA SER A 183 -21.42 -4.60 -8.71
C SER A 183 -20.57 -5.65 -9.42
N ASN A 184 -21.02 -6.13 -10.57
CA ASN A 184 -20.23 -6.97 -11.47
C ASN A 184 -19.54 -6.15 -12.57
N GLU A 185 -19.54 -4.82 -12.45
CA GLU A 185 -18.89 -3.91 -13.40
C GLU A 185 -17.36 -4.02 -13.30
N THR A 186 -16.76 -4.49 -14.39
CA THR A 186 -15.31 -4.49 -14.62
C THR A 186 -14.90 -3.19 -15.32
N LEU A 187 -13.73 -2.66 -14.96
CA LEU A 187 -13.12 -1.49 -15.57
C LEU A 187 -11.64 -1.76 -15.81
N VAL A 188 -11.34 -2.52 -16.87
CA VAL A 188 -9.97 -2.77 -17.30
C VAL A 188 -9.36 -1.48 -17.84
N LYS A 189 -8.28 -1.03 -17.20
CA LYS A 189 -7.47 0.12 -17.61
C LYS A 189 -6.05 -0.32 -17.94
N THR A 190 -5.49 0.24 -19.01
CA THR A 190 -4.05 0.27 -19.21
C THR A 190 -3.48 1.34 -18.29
N PHE A 191 -2.42 1.02 -17.56
CA PHE A 191 -1.67 1.96 -16.73
C PHE A 191 -0.26 2.11 -17.32
N THR A 192 0.07 3.31 -17.78
CA THR A 192 1.46 3.70 -18.05
C THR A 192 2.25 3.87 -16.73
N PRO A 193 3.60 3.79 -16.73
CA PRO A 193 4.40 3.99 -15.53
C PRO A 193 4.09 5.31 -14.81
N GLY A 194 3.74 5.26 -13.52
CA GLY A 194 3.32 6.40 -12.72
C GLY A 194 1.85 6.82 -12.89
N GLU A 195 1.10 6.21 -13.80
CA GLU A 195 -0.33 6.51 -14.01
C GLU A 195 -1.19 6.10 -12.81
N GLN A 196 -2.23 6.88 -12.55
CA GLN A 196 -3.12 6.71 -11.40
C GLN A 196 -4.57 6.69 -11.83
N VAL A 197 -5.32 5.67 -11.38
CA VAL A 197 -6.79 5.66 -11.43
C VAL A 197 -7.33 5.93 -10.04
N THR A 198 -8.31 6.81 -9.95
CA THR A 198 -8.91 7.24 -8.68
C THR A 198 -10.42 7.02 -8.70
N THR A 199 -10.92 6.28 -7.72
CA THR A 199 -12.35 5.99 -7.50
C THR A 199 -12.72 6.42 -6.09
N ALA A 200 -13.95 6.90 -5.85
CA ALA A 200 -14.36 7.32 -4.52
C ALA A 200 -15.72 6.73 -4.12
N VAL A 201 -15.87 6.42 -2.83
CA VAL A 201 -17.11 5.93 -2.21
C VAL A 201 -17.45 6.78 -1.00
N THR A 202 -18.74 6.97 -0.74
CA THR A 202 -19.23 7.66 0.44
C THR A 202 -19.68 6.63 1.48
N TRP A 203 -19.10 6.68 2.67
CA TRP A 203 -19.49 5.81 3.78
C TRP A 203 -20.46 6.54 4.71
N THR A 204 -21.46 5.81 5.24
CA THR A 204 -22.58 6.39 6.01
C THR A 204 -22.44 6.24 7.52
N GLY A 205 -21.25 5.91 8.03
CA GLY A 205 -21.05 5.57 9.45
C GLY A 205 -21.69 4.23 9.89
N MET A 206 -22.21 3.43 8.96
CA MET A 206 -22.86 2.16 9.25
C MET A 206 -21.93 0.97 8.96
N GLY A 207 -22.01 -0.06 9.78
CA GLY A 207 -21.32 -1.32 9.56
C GLY A 207 -22.01 -2.20 8.51
N SER A 208 -21.27 -3.18 7.99
CA SER A 208 -21.77 -4.17 7.04
C SER A 208 -21.01 -5.49 7.14
N ALA A 209 -21.64 -6.53 6.63
CA ALA A 209 -21.07 -7.87 6.45
C ALA A 209 -21.50 -8.40 5.07
N PRO A 210 -20.87 -9.47 4.54
CA PRO A 210 -21.26 -10.06 3.27
C PRO A 210 -22.76 -10.37 3.21
N HIS A 211 -23.38 -10.17 2.05
CA HIS A 211 -24.83 -10.24 1.82
C HIS A 211 -25.68 -9.19 2.55
N CYS A 212 -25.07 -8.18 3.19
CA CYS A 212 -25.73 -7.04 3.83
C CYS A 212 -26.91 -7.39 4.77
N PRO A 213 -26.67 -8.15 5.86
CA PRO A 213 -27.72 -8.43 6.84
C PRO A 213 -28.30 -7.14 7.44
N LEU A 214 -29.62 -7.12 7.64
CA LEU A 214 -30.36 -6.03 8.27
C LEU A 214 -30.82 -6.43 9.68
N PRO A 215 -30.89 -5.49 10.64
CA PRO A 215 -30.48 -4.09 10.53
C PRO A 215 -28.95 -3.95 10.50
N ARG A 216 -28.43 -2.99 9.71
CA ARG A 216 -27.01 -2.65 9.76
C ARG A 216 -26.67 -2.02 11.12
N PRO A 217 -25.59 -2.42 11.80
CA PRO A 217 -25.19 -1.80 13.06
C PRO A 217 -24.61 -0.41 12.80
N ALA A 218 -24.95 0.58 13.65
CA ALA A 218 -24.26 1.86 13.65
C ALA A 218 -22.85 1.72 14.25
N ILE A 219 -21.86 2.40 13.68
CA ILE A 219 -20.50 2.43 14.22
C ILE A 219 -20.35 3.69 15.08
N GLY A 220 -20.00 3.48 16.35
CA GLY A 220 -19.90 4.55 17.35
C GLY A 220 -18.65 5.40 17.21
N ALA A 221 -18.43 6.29 18.19
CA ALA A 221 -17.24 7.11 18.23
C ALA A 221 -15.98 6.24 18.51
N GLY A 222 -14.85 6.60 17.91
CA GLY A 222 -13.60 5.88 18.02
C GLY A 222 -12.60 6.23 16.91
N THR A 223 -11.43 5.59 16.96
CA THR A 223 -10.44 5.65 15.89
C THR A 223 -10.55 4.41 15.03
N TYR A 224 -10.53 4.59 13.72
CA TYR A 224 -10.72 3.55 12.72
C TYR A 224 -9.65 3.64 11.63
N ASN A 225 -9.48 2.55 10.90
CA ASN A 225 -8.56 2.43 9.78
C ASN A 225 -9.34 2.22 8.48
N LEU A 226 -9.20 3.15 7.53
CA LEU A 226 -9.53 2.88 6.13
C LEU A 226 -8.41 2.02 5.52
N VAL A 227 -8.80 0.93 4.86
CA VAL A 227 -7.91 0.11 4.04
C VAL A 227 -8.55 -0.09 2.68
N VAL A 228 -7.78 0.12 1.62
CA VAL A 228 -8.21 -0.11 0.24
C VAL A 228 -7.57 -1.39 -0.27
N GLN A 229 -8.30 -2.19 -1.03
CA GLN A 229 -7.85 -3.46 -1.55
C GLN A 229 -8.30 -3.63 -3.01
N LEU A 230 -7.40 -4.15 -3.84
CA LEU A 230 -7.64 -4.50 -5.24
C LEU A 230 -7.25 -5.97 -5.43
N GLY A 231 -8.23 -6.88 -5.47
CA GLY A 231 -7.96 -8.31 -5.42
C GLY A 231 -7.19 -8.70 -4.16
N ASN A 232 -5.93 -9.14 -4.30
CA ASN A 232 -5.04 -9.47 -3.17
C ASN A 232 -4.16 -8.30 -2.71
N LEU A 233 -4.01 -7.25 -3.52
CA LEU A 233 -3.16 -6.10 -3.21
C LEU A 233 -3.87 -5.15 -2.24
N ARG A 234 -3.24 -4.85 -1.10
CA ARG A 234 -3.85 -4.12 0.02
C ARG A 234 -3.01 -2.91 0.41
N SER A 235 -3.66 -1.77 0.65
CA SER A 235 -3.00 -0.53 1.06
C SER A 235 -2.48 -0.60 2.51
N MET A 236 -1.56 0.30 2.85
CA MET A 236 -1.36 0.67 4.25
C MET A 236 -2.67 1.20 4.87
N PRO A 237 -2.90 1.00 6.18
CA PRO A 237 -4.02 1.61 6.89
C PRO A 237 -3.92 3.14 6.90
N VAL A 238 -5.06 3.81 6.73
CA VAL A 238 -5.22 5.26 6.88
C VAL A 238 -6.10 5.52 8.11
N PRO A 239 -5.53 6.03 9.22
CA PRO A 239 -6.31 6.29 10.43
C PRO A 239 -7.22 7.51 10.25
N PHE A 240 -8.44 7.41 10.77
CA PHE A 240 -9.37 8.53 10.92
C PHE A 240 -10.17 8.39 12.22
N ILE A 241 -10.71 9.51 12.71
CA ILE A 241 -11.48 9.57 13.96
C ILE A 241 -12.95 9.84 13.65
N LEU A 242 -13.85 9.13 14.33
CA LEU A 242 -15.27 9.46 14.42
C LEU A 242 -15.57 9.93 15.85
N ASN A 243 -15.96 11.19 16.00
CA ASN A 243 -16.27 11.84 17.27
C ASN A 243 -17.76 11.70 17.61
N GLN A 244 -18.11 11.77 18.90
CA GLN A 244 -19.50 11.99 19.31
C GLN A 244 -20.01 13.31 18.72
N PRO A 245 -21.27 13.40 18.25
CA PRO A 245 -21.81 14.65 17.70
C PRO A 245 -21.64 15.80 18.69
N PRO A 246 -21.46 17.05 18.22
CA PRO A 246 -21.49 18.20 19.11
C PRO A 246 -22.81 18.18 19.91
N PRO A 247 -22.79 18.52 21.20
CA PRO A 247 -24.04 18.68 21.94
C PRO A 247 -24.91 19.72 21.22
N PRO A 248 -26.25 19.54 21.18
CA PRO A 248 -27.15 20.52 20.57
C PRO A 248 -26.87 21.92 21.15
N PRO A 249 -27.00 22.99 20.35
CA PRO A 249 -26.91 24.35 20.88
C PRO A 249 -27.84 24.50 22.09
N GLY A 250 -27.26 24.86 23.24
CA GLY A 250 -28.05 25.10 24.44
C GLY A 250 -29.07 26.22 24.22
N PRO A 251 -30.15 26.29 25.01
CA PRO A 251 -31.08 27.42 24.95
C PRO A 251 -30.31 28.72 25.11
N VAL A 252 -30.36 29.60 24.11
CA VAL A 252 -29.62 30.87 24.10
C VAL A 252 -30.15 31.75 25.24
N PRO A 253 -29.36 32.02 26.31
CA PRO A 253 -29.86 32.80 27.44
C PRO A 253 -29.98 34.26 27.04
N GLY A 254 -31.20 34.81 27.06
CA GLY A 254 -31.43 36.24 26.88
C GLY A 254 -31.71 36.70 25.45
N GLN A 255 -32.55 35.99 24.69
CA GLN A 255 -33.26 36.56 23.54
C GLN A 255 -34.70 36.96 23.96
N PRO A 256 -34.97 38.23 24.28
CA PRO A 256 -36.32 38.66 24.66
C PRO A 256 -37.23 38.66 23.42
N GLY A 257 -38.32 37.91 23.47
CA GLY A 257 -39.44 38.12 22.54
C GLY A 257 -39.50 37.27 21.27
N GLN A 258 -38.98 36.04 21.26
CA GLN A 258 -39.54 35.01 20.36
C GLN A 258 -40.51 34.13 21.15
N PRO A 259 -41.83 34.21 20.89
CA PRO A 259 -42.78 33.22 21.39
C PRO A 259 -42.35 31.83 20.91
N ALA A 260 -42.55 30.82 21.76
CA ALA A 260 -42.40 29.44 21.32
C ALA A 260 -43.28 29.21 20.09
N VAL A 261 -42.69 28.74 18.99
CA VAL A 261 -43.45 28.35 17.81
C VAL A 261 -44.33 27.18 18.25
N ALA A 262 -45.63 27.45 18.38
CA ALA A 262 -46.61 26.42 18.70
C ALA A 262 -46.52 25.31 17.64
N PRO A 263 -46.71 24.03 18.02
CA PRO A 263 -46.85 22.98 17.02
C PRO A 263 -47.97 23.38 16.04
N PRO A 264 -47.83 23.11 14.73
CA PRO A 264 -48.88 23.40 13.78
C PRO A 264 -50.18 22.69 14.23
N PRO A 265 -51.34 23.34 14.15
CA PRO A 265 -52.58 22.72 14.57
C PRO A 265 -52.80 21.42 13.80
N GLU A 266 -53.24 20.37 14.49
CA GLU A 266 -53.70 19.14 13.84
C GLU A 266 -54.74 19.51 12.79
N GLY A 267 -54.46 19.13 11.54
CA GLY A 267 -55.40 19.33 10.45
C GLY A 267 -56.73 18.64 10.76
N PRO A 268 -57.87 19.19 10.32
CA PRO A 268 -59.16 18.58 10.58
C PRO A 268 -59.18 17.14 10.06
N PRO A 269 -59.87 16.21 10.76
CA PRO A 269 -59.91 14.81 10.34
C PRO A 269 -60.41 14.71 8.91
N GLY A 270 -59.61 14.06 8.06
CA GLY A 270 -59.90 13.92 6.63
C GLY A 270 -61.28 13.31 6.43
N ALA A 271 -62.09 13.94 5.59
CA ALA A 271 -63.42 13.44 5.26
C ALA A 271 -63.33 12.01 4.72
N ALA A 272 -64.21 11.12 5.20
CA ALA A 272 -64.26 9.74 4.76
C ALA A 272 -64.49 9.68 3.23
N PRO A 273 -63.87 8.72 2.52
CA PRO A 273 -64.09 8.57 1.08
C PRO A 273 -65.57 8.22 0.82
N GLY A 274 -66.24 9.05 0.03
CA GLY A 274 -67.59 8.76 -0.46
C GLY A 274 -67.59 7.53 -1.37
N PRO A 275 -68.71 6.78 -1.44
CA PRO A 275 -68.78 5.57 -2.25
C PRO A 275 -68.61 5.89 -3.75
N SER A 276 -67.77 5.11 -4.43
CA SER A 276 -67.59 5.20 -5.88
C SER A 276 -68.90 4.88 -6.61
N PRO A 277 -69.30 5.67 -7.62
CA PRO A 277 -70.42 5.30 -8.47
C PRO A 277 -70.05 4.10 -9.33
N ALA A 278 -70.93 3.10 -9.39
CA ALA A 278 -70.82 1.99 -10.34
C ALA A 278 -71.28 2.45 -11.73
N GLY A 279 -70.49 2.14 -12.76
CA GLY A 279 -70.74 2.40 -14.17
C GLY A 279 -69.76 1.62 -15.03
#